data_AF-A0A3S4JG52-F1
#
_entry.id   AF-A0A3S4JG52-F1
#
_cell.length_a   1.000
_cell.length_b   1.000
_cell.length_c   1.000
_cell.angle_alpha   90.00
_cell.angle_beta   90.00
_cell.angle_gamma   90.00
#
_symmetry.space_group_name_H-M   'P 1'
#
loop_
_entity.id
_entity.type
_entity.pdbx_description
1 polymer ?
#
loop_
_entity_poly.entity_id
_entity_poly.type
_entity_poly.pdbx_seq_one_letter_code
_entity_poly.pdbx_strand_id
1 'polypeptide(L)'
;MAQINNYAKQIANLNDQISRMTGVGAGASPNDLLDQRDQLVSELNKIVGVEVSVQDGGTYNLTMANGYTLVQGSTARQLAAVPSSADPTRTTVAYVDEAAGNIEIPEKLLNTGSLGGLLTFRSQDLDQTRNTLGQLALAFADAFNAQHTKGYDADGNKGKDFFSIGSPVVYSNSNNADKTVSLTAKVVDSTKVQATDYKIVF
;
A
#
# COMPACT_ATOMS: atom_id res chain seq x y z
N MET A 1 0.79 2.94 10.55
CA MET A 1 -0.22 4.01 10.60
C MET A 1 -0.26 4.74 11.93
N ALA A 2 -0.32 4.03 13.07
CA ALA A 2 -0.37 4.66 14.40
C ALA A 2 0.74 5.70 14.64
N GLN A 3 1.99 5.42 14.26
CA GLN A 3 3.10 6.36 14.41
C GLN A 3 2.91 7.64 13.57
N ILE A 4 2.56 7.52 12.29
CA ILE A 4 2.28 8.67 11.40
C ILE A 4 1.21 9.58 12.01
N ASN A 5 0.09 8.99 12.41
CA ASN A 5 -1.03 9.75 12.99
C ASN A 5 -0.65 10.38 14.34
N ASN A 6 0.21 9.73 15.12
CA ASN A 6 0.70 10.27 16.38
C ASN A 6 1.61 11.49 16.14
N TYR A 7 2.57 11.40 15.21
CA TYR A 7 3.42 12.54 14.86
C TYR A 7 2.59 13.71 14.30
N ALA A 8 1.67 13.45 13.37
CA ALA A 8 0.77 14.48 12.86
C ALA A 8 0.00 15.20 13.99
N LYS A 9 -0.55 14.44 14.95
CA LYS A 9 -1.26 14.98 16.12
C LYS A 9 -0.35 15.81 17.02
N GLN A 10 0.86 15.34 17.30
CA GLN A 10 1.81 16.09 18.12
C GLN A 10 2.27 17.38 17.45
N ILE A 11 2.53 17.36 16.15
CA ILE A 11 2.89 18.55 15.36
C ILE A 11 1.73 19.57 15.37
N ALA A 12 0.49 19.11 15.18
CA ALA A 12 -0.69 19.97 15.26
C ALA A 12 -0.86 20.61 16.65
N ASN A 13 -0.62 19.84 17.73
CA ASN A 13 -0.64 20.37 19.09
C ASN A 13 0.47 21.41 19.34
N LEU A 14 1.68 21.16 18.82
CA LEU A 14 2.80 22.12 18.91
C LEU A 14 2.49 23.39 18.14
N ASN A 15 1.87 23.30 16.95
CA ASN A 15 1.41 24.46 16.21
C ASN A 15 0.44 25.33 17.04
N ASP A 16 -0.53 24.72 17.74
CA ASP A 16 -1.45 25.45 18.63
C ASP A 16 -0.71 26.11 19.80
N GLN A 17 0.22 25.41 20.45
CA GLN A 17 1.01 25.95 21.57
C GLN A 17 1.91 27.12 21.14
N ILE A 18 2.63 26.97 20.03
CA ILE A 18 3.51 28.00 19.46
C ILE A 18 2.70 29.23 19.06
N SER A 19 1.55 29.03 18.40
CA SER A 19 0.66 30.12 18.00
C SER A 19 0.15 30.91 19.20
N ARG A 20 -0.26 30.23 20.29
CA ARG A 20 -0.69 30.89 21.53
C ARG A 20 0.42 31.67 22.20
N MET A 21 1.65 31.15 22.25
CA MET A 21 2.79 31.82 22.90
C MET A 21 3.28 33.04 22.11
N THR A 22 3.30 32.94 20.78
CA THR A 22 3.73 34.04 19.91
C THR A 22 2.66 35.14 19.80
N GLY A 23 1.38 34.79 19.85
CA GLY A 23 0.26 35.73 19.78
C GLY A 23 0.09 36.65 21.01
N VAL A 24 0.55 36.25 22.19
CA VAL A 24 0.44 37.05 23.44
C VAL A 24 1.57 38.07 23.63
N GLY A 25 2.52 38.19 22.69
CA GLY A 25 3.62 39.16 22.80
C GLY A 25 4.58 38.89 23.97
N ALA A 26 4.55 37.67 24.53
CA ALA A 26 5.52 37.24 25.54
C ALA A 26 6.89 37.13 24.86
N GLY A 27 7.78 38.08 25.13
CA GLY A 27 9.04 38.33 24.40
C GLY A 27 10.12 37.23 24.41
N ALA A 28 9.77 35.97 24.62
CA ALA A 28 10.65 34.82 24.43
C ALA A 28 10.06 33.89 23.35
N SER A 29 10.81 33.72 22.25
CA SER A 29 10.49 32.71 21.24
C SER A 29 10.51 31.32 21.89
N PRO A 30 9.48 30.46 21.68
CA PRO A 30 9.41 29.15 22.30
C PRO A 30 10.33 28.16 21.56
N ASN A 31 11.64 28.40 21.61
CA ASN A 31 12.64 27.68 20.83
C ASN A 31 12.59 26.16 21.07
N ASP A 32 12.40 25.73 22.31
CA ASP A 32 12.25 24.31 22.64
C ASP A 32 11.05 23.65 21.92
N LEU A 33 9.93 24.37 21.76
CA LEU A 33 8.75 23.86 21.05
C LEU A 33 8.97 23.86 19.53
N LEU A 34 9.69 24.85 19.00
CA LEU A 34 10.08 24.90 17.59
C LEU A 34 10.99 23.71 17.26
N ASP A 35 12.03 23.47 18.07
CA ASP A 35 12.96 22.36 17.91
C ASP A 35 12.26 21.00 18.01
N GLN A 36 11.34 20.84 18.98
CA GLN A 36 10.54 19.63 19.10
C GLN A 36 9.67 19.40 17.87
N ARG A 37 9.05 20.46 17.33
CA ARG A 37 8.22 20.35 16.12
C ARG A 37 9.05 19.92 14.93
N ASP A 38 10.22 20.52 14.73
CA ASP A 38 11.12 20.21 13.62
C ASP A 38 11.66 18.77 13.72
N GLN A 39 11.97 18.31 14.94
CA GLN A 39 12.34 16.93 15.19
C GLN A 39 11.21 15.97 14.84
N LEU A 40 9.97 16.26 15.23
CA LEU A 40 8.81 15.41 14.90
C LEU A 40 8.51 15.40 13.40
N VAL A 41 8.68 16.53 12.71
CA VAL A 41 8.60 16.60 11.24
C VAL A 41 9.64 15.69 10.62
N SER A 42 10.89 15.73 11.11
CA SER A 42 11.97 14.87 10.64
C SER A 42 11.66 13.37 10.85
N GLU A 43 11.17 12.99 12.04
CA GLU A 43 10.77 11.60 12.31
C GLU A 43 9.58 11.15 11.46
N LEU A 44 8.61 12.02 11.22
CA LEU A 44 7.50 11.75 10.31
C LEU A 44 8.00 11.52 8.87
N ASN A 45 8.91 12.36 8.40
CA ASN A 45 9.45 12.31 7.04
C ASN A 45 10.27 11.03 6.77
N LYS A 46 10.84 10.40 7.81
CA LYS A 46 11.47 9.07 7.70
C LYS A 46 10.45 7.97 7.36
N ILE A 47 9.21 8.10 7.82
CA ILE A 47 8.15 7.11 7.62
C ILE A 47 7.39 7.38 6.32
N VAL A 48 6.99 8.63 6.09
CA VAL A 48 6.23 9.06 4.92
C VAL A 48 6.67 10.45 4.51
N GLY A 49 6.95 10.65 3.22
CA GLY A 49 7.41 11.93 2.70
C GLY A 49 6.34 13.03 2.86
N VAL A 50 6.72 14.13 3.52
CA VAL A 50 5.89 15.30 3.73
C VAL A 50 6.65 16.57 3.36
N GLU A 51 5.95 17.50 2.72
CA GLU A 51 6.42 18.86 2.46
C GLU A 51 5.83 19.79 3.52
N VAL A 52 6.67 20.68 4.05
CA VAL A 52 6.26 21.68 5.04
C VAL A 52 6.01 23.00 4.34
N SER A 53 4.82 23.55 4.53
CA SER A 53 4.47 24.92 4.18
C SER A 53 4.24 25.73 5.45
N VAL A 54 4.90 26.89 5.56
CA VAL A 54 4.79 27.77 6.72
C VAL A 54 3.82 28.90 6.40
N GLN A 55 2.74 29.00 7.17
CA GLN A 55 1.79 30.12 7.10
C GLN A 55 2.21 31.28 8.00
N ASP A 56 1.54 32.43 7.81
CA ASP A 56 1.68 33.60 8.67
C ASP A 56 1.59 33.22 10.16
N GLY A 57 2.50 33.76 10.96
CA GLY A 57 2.63 33.38 12.37
C GLY A 57 3.43 32.09 12.63
N GLY A 58 4.11 31.53 11.62
CA GLY A 58 5.06 30.43 11.80
C GLY A 58 4.41 29.05 11.97
N THR A 59 3.14 28.93 11.58
CA THR A 59 2.36 27.69 11.70
C THR A 59 2.67 26.73 10.56
N TYR A 60 2.87 25.44 10.86
CA TYR A 60 3.23 24.44 9.84
C TYR A 60 1.99 23.73 9.27
N ASN A 61 1.94 23.63 7.95
CA ASN A 61 1.10 22.69 7.23
C ASN A 61 1.98 21.60 6.62
N LEU A 62 1.58 20.34 6.77
CA LEU A 62 2.31 19.20 6.25
C LEU A 62 1.46 18.48 5.22
N THR A 63 1.96 18.43 3.99
CA THR A 63 1.26 17.81 2.86
C THR A 63 2.14 16.72 2.26
N MET A 64 1.57 15.54 2.06
CA MET A 64 2.24 14.46 1.34
C MET A 64 2.35 14.81 -0.14
N ALA A 65 3.35 14.27 -0.85
CA ALA A 65 3.59 14.54 -2.28
C ALA A 65 2.39 14.22 -3.20
N ASN A 66 1.45 13.40 -2.72
CA ASN A 66 0.23 13.05 -3.43
C ASN A 66 -0.93 14.04 -3.22
N GLY A 67 -0.70 15.14 -2.49
CA GLY A 67 -1.67 16.22 -2.22
C GLY A 67 -2.47 16.08 -0.93
N TYR A 68 -2.41 14.95 -0.23
CA TYR A 68 -3.12 14.78 1.04
C TYR A 68 -2.41 15.50 2.18
N THR A 69 -3.15 16.33 2.92
CA THR A 69 -2.61 17.10 4.06
C THR A 69 -2.75 16.31 5.34
N LEU A 70 -1.65 16.13 6.08
CA LEU A 70 -1.62 15.45 7.38
C LEU A 70 -1.73 16.41 8.56
N VAL A 71 -1.23 17.63 8.40
CA VAL A 71 -1.36 18.70 9.40
C VAL A 71 -1.79 19.97 8.69
N GLN A 72 -2.89 20.54 9.15
CA GLN A 72 -3.38 21.85 8.73
C GLN A 72 -3.54 22.74 9.96
N GLY A 73 -2.54 23.60 10.19
CA GLY A 73 -2.45 24.39 11.41
C GLY A 73 -2.48 23.54 12.67
N SER A 74 -3.48 23.77 13.53
CA SER A 74 -3.70 23.02 14.77
C SER A 74 -4.51 21.73 14.58
N THR A 75 -4.83 21.35 13.35
CA THR A 75 -5.65 20.17 13.05
C THR A 75 -4.80 19.08 12.40
N ALA A 76 -4.86 17.86 12.94
CA ALA A 76 -4.24 16.68 12.35
C ALA A 76 -5.28 15.84 11.60
N ARG A 77 -4.91 15.37 10.42
CA ARG A 77 -5.66 14.39 9.62
C ARG A 77 -5.06 13.00 9.79
N GLN A 78 -5.81 11.98 9.45
CA GLN A 78 -5.44 10.60 9.73
C GLN A 78 -5.28 9.78 8.46
N LEU A 79 -4.34 8.83 8.51
CA LEU A 79 -4.26 7.72 7.59
C LEU A 79 -4.77 6.44 8.26
N ALA A 80 -5.38 5.56 7.47
CA ALA A 80 -5.84 4.25 7.90
C ALA A 80 -5.16 3.15 7.08
N ALA A 81 -4.95 2.00 7.71
CA ALA A 81 -4.58 0.77 7.02
C ALA A 81 -5.88 0.03 6.69
N VAL A 82 -6.15 -0.23 5.42
CA VAL A 82 -7.39 -0.85 4.94
C VAL A 82 -7.10 -1.97 3.95
N PRO A 83 -8.00 -2.95 3.75
CA PRO A 83 -7.88 -3.88 2.63
C PRO A 83 -7.88 -3.12 1.31
N SER A 84 -7.04 -3.52 0.35
CA SER A 84 -7.05 -2.89 -0.98
C SER A 84 -8.32 -3.25 -1.73
N SER A 85 -8.90 -2.27 -2.41
CA SER A 85 -10.04 -2.50 -3.30
C SER A 85 -9.74 -3.47 -4.43
N ALA A 86 -8.48 -3.58 -4.87
CA ALA A 86 -8.07 -4.48 -5.95
C ALA A 86 -7.70 -5.89 -5.49
N ASP A 87 -7.31 -6.05 -4.22
CA ASP A 87 -6.95 -7.34 -3.62
C ASP A 87 -7.21 -7.27 -2.10
N PRO A 88 -8.28 -7.91 -1.60
CA PRO A 88 -8.66 -7.84 -0.20
C PRO A 88 -7.68 -8.57 0.74
N THR A 89 -6.76 -9.38 0.21
CA THR A 89 -5.71 -10.02 1.01
C THR A 89 -4.54 -9.10 1.30
N ARG A 90 -4.45 -7.96 0.61
CA ARG A 90 -3.41 -6.95 0.81
C ARG A 90 -3.95 -5.77 1.60
N THR A 91 -3.14 -5.31 2.54
CA THR A 91 -3.35 -4.03 3.22
C THR A 91 -2.72 -2.90 2.44
N THR A 92 -3.45 -1.82 2.26
CA THR A 92 -3.04 -0.55 1.65
C THR A 92 -3.33 0.60 2.62
N VAL A 93 -3.06 1.83 2.18
CA VAL A 93 -3.25 3.06 2.96
C VAL A 93 -4.43 3.84 2.40
N ALA A 94 -5.29 4.31 3.28
CA ALA A 94 -6.35 5.25 2.97
C ALA A 94 -6.16 6.57 3.73
N TYR A 95 -6.58 7.66 3.12
CA TYR A 95 -6.81 8.92 3.80
C TYR A 95 -8.18 8.88 4.47
N VAL A 96 -8.27 9.29 5.74
CA VAL A 96 -9.53 9.34 6.48
C VAL A 96 -10.16 10.71 6.25
N ASP A 97 -11.15 10.75 5.37
CA ASP A 97 -11.98 11.93 5.14
C ASP A 97 -13.20 11.94 6.05
N GLU A 98 -13.58 13.12 6.54
CA GLU A 98 -14.70 13.27 7.48
C GLU A 98 -16.06 13.00 6.83
N ALA A 99 -16.21 13.28 5.53
CA ALA A 99 -17.47 13.11 4.81
C ALA A 99 -17.50 11.81 4.01
N ALA A 100 -16.41 11.48 3.31
CA ALA A 100 -16.32 10.32 2.43
C ALA A 100 -15.81 9.05 3.14
N GLY A 101 -15.33 9.15 4.38
CA GLY A 101 -14.70 8.04 5.09
C GLY A 101 -13.32 7.70 4.52
N ASN A 102 -12.99 6.42 4.46
CA ASN A 102 -11.67 5.97 4.00
C ASN A 102 -11.55 6.07 2.47
N ILE A 103 -10.65 6.93 1.99
CA ILE A 103 -10.31 7.06 0.58
C ILE A 103 -8.97 6.36 0.34
N GLU A 104 -8.98 5.20 -0.33
CA GLU A 104 -7.76 4.46 -0.69
C GLU A 104 -6.83 5.34 -1.54
N ILE A 105 -5.57 5.44 -1.11
CA ILE A 105 -4.53 6.17 -1.82
C ILE A 105 -3.85 5.19 -2.78
N PRO A 106 -3.77 5.49 -4.09
CA PRO A 106 -3.01 4.67 -5.02
C PRO A 106 -1.55 4.51 -4.54
N GLU A 107 -1.10 3.27 -4.32
CA GLU A 107 0.21 2.99 -3.71
C GLU A 107 1.40 3.55 -4.50
N LYS A 108 1.25 3.70 -5.81
CA LYS A 108 2.25 4.37 -6.67
C LYS A 108 2.52 5.82 -6.27
N LEU A 109 1.61 6.45 -5.53
CA LEU A 109 1.73 7.81 -4.99
C LEU A 109 2.30 7.83 -3.55
N LEU A 110 2.59 6.65 -2.99
CA LEU A 110 3.17 6.47 -1.67
C LEU A 110 4.56 5.86 -1.83
N ASN A 111 5.49 6.60 -2.44
CA ASN A 111 6.81 6.11 -2.86
C ASN A 111 7.97 6.72 -2.04
N THR A 112 7.68 7.31 -0.88
CA THR A 112 8.65 7.99 -0.02
C THR A 112 8.67 7.40 1.39
N GLY A 113 9.79 7.61 2.10
CA GLY A 113 10.02 7.08 3.44
C GLY A 113 10.00 5.55 3.51
N SER A 114 10.04 5.02 4.73
CA SER A 114 9.99 3.57 4.95
C SER A 114 8.67 2.95 4.48
N LEU A 115 7.55 3.70 4.52
CA LEU A 115 6.26 3.25 4.01
C LEU A 115 6.33 2.99 2.51
N GLY A 116 6.87 3.94 1.73
CA GLY A 116 6.99 3.76 0.29
C GLY A 116 8.01 2.71 -0.10
N GLY A 117 9.10 2.56 0.66
CA GLY A 117 10.02 1.45 0.51
C GLY A 117 9.33 0.09 0.68
N LEU A 118 8.48 -0.06 1.71
CA LEU A 118 7.72 -1.29 1.93
C LEU A 118 6.75 -1.62 0.79
N LEU A 119 6.01 -0.62 0.30
CA LEU A 119 5.05 -0.79 -0.80
C LEU A 119 5.76 -1.10 -2.13
N THR A 120 6.90 -0.46 -2.37
CA THR A 120 7.73 -0.69 -3.57
C THR A 120 8.32 -2.10 -3.54
N PHE A 121 8.96 -2.51 -2.44
CA PHE A 121 9.50 -3.86 -2.28
C PHE A 121 8.42 -4.93 -2.51
N ARG A 122 7.22 -4.73 -1.95
CA ARG A 122 6.12 -5.69 -2.13
C ARG A 122 5.73 -5.79 -3.61
N SER A 123 5.46 -4.67 -4.26
CA SER A 123 4.91 -4.66 -5.63
C SER A 123 5.94 -4.96 -6.72
N GLN A 124 7.22 -4.63 -6.53
CA GLN A 124 8.26 -4.82 -7.53
C GLN A 124 9.06 -6.10 -7.33
N ASP A 125 9.48 -6.38 -6.10
CA ASP A 125 10.39 -7.50 -5.85
C ASP A 125 9.62 -8.75 -5.42
N LEU A 126 8.78 -8.63 -4.39
CA LEU A 126 8.09 -9.78 -3.80
C LEU A 126 7.05 -10.38 -4.75
N ASP A 127 6.17 -9.54 -5.30
CA ASP A 127 5.12 -9.99 -6.22
C ASP A 127 5.74 -10.61 -7.49
N GLN A 128 6.76 -9.96 -8.08
CA GLN A 128 7.48 -10.51 -9.24
C GLN A 128 8.17 -11.83 -8.93
N THR A 129 8.81 -11.95 -7.76
CA THR A 129 9.49 -13.19 -7.34
C THR A 129 8.49 -14.32 -7.16
N ARG A 130 7.34 -14.05 -6.50
CA ARG A 130 6.27 -15.03 -6.32
C ARG A 130 5.69 -15.47 -7.66
N ASN A 131 5.46 -14.53 -8.59
CA ASN A 131 4.95 -14.84 -9.92
C ASN A 131 5.93 -15.68 -10.73
N THR A 132 7.24 -15.40 -10.63
CA THR A 132 8.29 -16.18 -11.30
C THR A 132 8.36 -17.60 -10.74
N LEU A 133 8.28 -17.75 -9.42
CA LEU A 133 8.23 -19.06 -8.78
C LEU A 133 6.96 -19.84 -9.16
N GLY A 134 5.81 -19.17 -9.20
CA GLY A 134 4.54 -19.77 -9.63
C GLY A 134 4.56 -20.24 -11.08
N GLN A 135 5.16 -19.45 -11.97
CA GLN A 135 5.35 -19.81 -13.38
C GLN A 135 6.25 -21.04 -13.53
N LEU A 136 7.37 -21.09 -12.78
CA LEU A 136 8.26 -22.27 -12.77
C LEU A 136 7.53 -23.52 -12.26
N ALA A 137 6.78 -23.40 -11.15
CA ALA A 137 6.02 -24.50 -10.58
C ALA A 137 4.96 -25.03 -11.56
N LEU A 138 4.23 -24.12 -12.23
CA LEU A 138 3.25 -24.47 -13.26
C LEU A 138 3.92 -25.21 -14.43
N ALA A 139 5.01 -24.66 -14.98
CA ALA A 139 5.71 -25.27 -16.11
C ALA A 139 6.30 -26.65 -15.75
N PHE A 140 6.87 -26.78 -14.54
CA PHE A 140 7.41 -28.04 -14.04
C PHE A 140 6.33 -29.11 -13.89
N ALA A 141 5.24 -28.79 -13.18
CA ALA A 141 4.16 -29.74 -12.94
C ALA A 141 3.48 -30.17 -14.23
N ASP A 142 3.26 -29.23 -15.16
CA ASP A 142 2.68 -29.52 -16.46
C ASP A 142 3.59 -30.43 -17.31
N ALA A 143 4.89 -30.11 -17.41
CA ALA A 143 5.85 -30.95 -18.14
C ALA A 143 5.98 -32.35 -17.54
N PHE A 144 6.00 -32.46 -16.20
CA PHE A 144 6.07 -33.74 -15.52
C PHE A 144 4.80 -34.57 -15.78
N ASN A 145 3.61 -33.98 -15.59
CA ASN A 145 2.34 -34.66 -15.83
C ASN A 145 2.17 -35.08 -17.29
N ALA A 146 2.58 -34.22 -18.24
CA ALA A 146 2.54 -34.53 -19.67
C ALA A 146 3.40 -35.74 -20.05
N GLN A 147 4.50 -35.98 -19.33
CA GLN A 147 5.32 -37.17 -19.54
C GLN A 147 4.79 -38.38 -18.74
N HIS A 148 4.39 -38.18 -17.49
CA HIS A 148 3.93 -39.24 -16.60
C HIS A 148 2.66 -39.92 -17.13
N THR A 149 1.72 -39.16 -17.70
CA THR A 149 0.48 -39.70 -18.29
C THR A 149 0.67 -40.53 -19.56
N LYS A 150 1.88 -40.50 -20.15
CA LYS A 150 2.26 -41.38 -21.27
C LYS A 150 2.82 -42.73 -20.80
N GLY A 151 3.14 -42.86 -19.52
CA GLY A 151 3.68 -44.08 -18.92
C GLY A 151 2.62 -45.03 -18.37
N TYR A 152 3.10 -46.13 -17.81
CA TYR A 152 2.32 -47.12 -17.06
C TYR A 152 3.01 -47.39 -15.72
N ASP A 153 2.22 -47.69 -14.69
CA ASP A 153 2.75 -48.14 -13.40
C ASP A 153 3.14 -49.63 -13.42
N ALA A 154 3.61 -50.14 -12.28
CA ALA A 154 4.05 -51.53 -12.13
C ALA A 154 2.93 -52.56 -12.34
N ASP A 155 1.67 -52.16 -12.16
CA ASP A 155 0.49 -52.99 -12.34
C ASP A 155 -0.08 -52.90 -13.77
N GLY A 156 0.58 -52.12 -14.65
CA GLY A 156 0.18 -51.92 -16.03
C GLY A 156 -0.96 -50.90 -16.21
N ASN A 157 -1.30 -50.12 -15.19
CA ASN A 157 -2.29 -49.06 -15.32
C ASN A 157 -1.66 -47.81 -15.94
N LYS A 158 -2.43 -47.08 -16.75
CA LYS A 158 -1.96 -45.83 -17.37
C LYS A 158 -1.69 -44.76 -16.32
N GLY A 159 -0.58 -44.04 -16.49
CA GLY A 159 -0.21 -42.90 -15.65
C GLY A 159 -1.28 -41.80 -15.64
N LYS A 160 -1.43 -41.13 -14.49
CA LYS A 160 -2.34 -40.00 -14.26
C LYS A 160 -1.54 -38.74 -13.95
N ASP A 161 -2.20 -37.61 -13.73
CA ASP A 161 -1.53 -36.42 -13.21
C ASP A 161 -0.89 -36.75 -11.85
N PHE A 162 0.40 -36.47 -11.72
CA PHE A 162 1.15 -36.69 -10.50
C PHE A 162 1.05 -35.45 -9.59
N PHE A 163 1.14 -34.26 -10.19
CA PHE A 163 0.98 -32.98 -9.49
C PHE A 163 -0.40 -32.38 -9.78
N SER A 164 -1.00 -31.77 -8.76
CA SER A 164 -2.15 -30.88 -8.93
C SER A 164 -1.66 -29.44 -8.92
N ILE A 165 -2.17 -28.60 -9.83
CA ILE A 165 -1.76 -27.20 -9.98
C ILE A 165 -2.96 -26.32 -9.64
N GLY A 166 -2.71 -25.25 -8.88
CA GLY A 166 -3.73 -24.28 -8.53
C GLY A 166 -4.26 -23.52 -9.76
N SER A 167 -5.50 -23.05 -9.66
CA SER A 167 -6.09 -22.14 -10.65
C SER A 167 -5.69 -20.69 -10.38
N PRO A 168 -5.70 -19.81 -11.40
CA PRO A 168 -5.57 -18.38 -11.19
C PRO A 168 -6.60 -17.86 -10.18
N VAL A 169 -6.16 -17.00 -9.27
CA VAL A 169 -7.04 -16.31 -8.32
C VAL A 169 -7.50 -15.01 -8.95
N VAL A 170 -8.80 -14.73 -8.90
CA VAL A 170 -9.41 -13.51 -9.44
C VAL A 170 -10.15 -12.80 -8.31
N TYR A 171 -9.86 -11.51 -8.14
CA TYR A 171 -10.57 -10.64 -7.22
C TYR A 171 -11.38 -9.60 -7.99
N SER A 172 -12.66 -9.48 -7.69
CA SER A 172 -13.48 -8.37 -8.18
C SER A 172 -13.13 -7.11 -7.39
N ASN A 173 -12.85 -6.01 -8.09
CA ASN A 173 -12.51 -4.77 -7.41
C ASN A 173 -13.71 -4.24 -6.62
N SER A 174 -13.50 -3.86 -5.35
CA SER A 174 -14.57 -3.38 -4.46
C SER A 174 -15.18 -2.05 -4.90
N ASN A 175 -14.62 -1.37 -5.91
CA ASN A 175 -15.13 -0.13 -6.49
C ASN A 175 -15.93 -0.36 -7.78
N ASN A 176 -16.07 -1.60 -8.26
CA ASN A 176 -16.93 -1.89 -9.43
C ASN A 176 -18.37 -1.42 -9.19
N ALA A 177 -18.99 -0.74 -10.15
CA ALA A 177 -20.37 -0.27 -10.00
C ALA A 177 -21.36 -1.45 -9.88
N ASP A 178 -21.21 -2.47 -10.72
CA ASP A 178 -21.97 -3.71 -10.66
C ASP A 178 -21.21 -4.77 -9.85
N LYS A 179 -21.80 -5.20 -8.73
CA LYS A 179 -21.23 -6.23 -7.84
C LYS A 179 -21.53 -7.66 -8.29
N THR A 180 -22.40 -7.83 -9.29
CA THR A 180 -22.84 -9.14 -9.78
C THR A 180 -21.95 -9.68 -10.90
N VAL A 181 -21.20 -8.80 -11.57
CA VAL A 181 -20.24 -9.20 -12.59
C VAL A 181 -19.08 -9.97 -11.94
N SER A 182 -18.86 -11.18 -12.45
CA SER A 182 -17.74 -12.03 -12.04
C SER A 182 -16.83 -12.29 -13.24
N LEU A 183 -15.54 -12.37 -12.96
CA LEU A 183 -14.52 -12.76 -13.91
C LEU A 183 -13.91 -14.08 -13.44
N THR A 184 -13.69 -15.00 -14.36
CA THR A 184 -12.92 -16.22 -14.10
C THR A 184 -11.72 -16.26 -15.03
N ALA A 185 -10.65 -16.90 -14.57
CA ALA A 185 -9.43 -17.07 -15.35
C ALA A 185 -9.01 -18.53 -15.32
N LYS A 186 -8.51 -19.01 -16.46
CA LYS A 186 -8.01 -20.37 -16.65
C LYS A 186 -6.74 -20.32 -17.48
N VAL A 187 -5.76 -21.14 -17.11
CA VAL A 187 -4.58 -21.39 -17.95
C VAL A 187 -4.99 -22.30 -19.11
N VAL A 188 -4.80 -21.83 -20.34
CA VAL A 188 -5.04 -22.61 -21.57
C VAL A 188 -3.76 -23.27 -22.07
N ASP A 189 -2.63 -22.57 -21.96
CA ASP A 189 -1.31 -23.02 -22.40
C ASP A 189 -0.28 -22.60 -21.35
N SER A 190 0.18 -23.55 -20.56
CA SER A 190 1.16 -23.37 -19.47
C SER A 190 2.47 -22.76 -19.97
N THR A 191 2.86 -23.07 -21.22
CA THR A 191 4.13 -22.65 -21.82
C THR A 191 4.13 -21.16 -22.19
N LYS A 192 2.96 -20.53 -22.23
CA LYS A 192 2.77 -19.12 -22.57
C LYS A 192 2.39 -18.24 -21.38
N VAL A 193 2.19 -18.83 -20.20
CA VAL A 193 1.90 -18.05 -18.99
C VAL A 193 3.08 -17.16 -18.68
N GLN A 194 2.83 -15.88 -18.39
CA GLN A 194 3.84 -14.93 -17.94
C GLN A 194 3.84 -14.82 -16.42
N ALA A 195 5.02 -14.56 -15.84
CA ALA A 195 5.19 -14.26 -14.43
C ALA A 195 4.78 -12.81 -14.11
N THR A 196 3.49 -12.52 -14.20
CA THR A 196 2.92 -11.21 -13.86
C THR A 196 1.49 -11.35 -13.33
N ASP A 197 1.09 -10.40 -12.49
CA ASP A 197 -0.31 -10.16 -12.17
C ASP A 197 -0.98 -9.32 -13.25
N TYR A 198 -2.31 -9.43 -13.36
CA TYR A 198 -3.10 -8.74 -14.38
C TYR A 198 -4.20 -7.90 -13.75
N LYS A 199 -4.46 -6.75 -14.35
CA LYS A 199 -5.65 -5.93 -14.09
C LYS A 199 -6.49 -5.86 -15.35
N ILE A 200 -7.74 -6.30 -15.28
CA ILE A 200 -8.71 -6.23 -16.38
C ILE A 200 -9.75 -5.16 -16.04
N VAL A 201 -10.00 -4.24 -16.97
CA VAL A 201 -10.96 -3.13 -16.83
C VAL A 201 -11.84 -3.10 -18.07
N PHE A 202 -13.15 -2.98 -17.88
CA PHE A 202 -14.17 -2.89 -18.92
C PHE A 202 -15.37 -2.09 -18.43
#